data_AF-A0A7W1PCV8-F1
#
_entry.id   AF-A0A7W1PCV8-F1
#
_cell.length_a   1.000
_cell.length_b   1.000
_cell.length_c   1.000
_cell.angle_alpha   90.00
_cell.angle_beta   90.00
_cell.angle_gamma   90.00
#
_symmetry.space_group_name_H-M   'P 1'
#
loop_
_entity.id
_entity.type
_entity.pdbx_description
1 polymer ?
#
loop_
_entity_poly.entity_id
_entity_poly.type
_entity_poly.pdbx_seq_one_letter_code
_entity_poly.pdbx_strand_id
1 'polypeptide(L)'
;MASDFFERQDAARRNTTRLVILFALAVLTIMVSIHLLLAVAFGYLSYDERTGGPGLSLLADPAIASLAFIGTLVVVGGGSLFKVAQLRGGGRVIAEQLSGRLLNPDTTDPAERQLMNVVEEMAIASGTSTPPVYLLEQEEGINAFAAGFTPGEAVIGVTRGAARRLSRDELQGVIAHEFSHIHNGDMRLNIRLIGLLHGILIIGMLGYFILRMTAFSGRGARRSRDQGNPLPLLAVGAGLMAVGFFGTFFGNLIKAAVSRQREYLADAAAVQFTRQPDGIAGALKKIGGASAGSAITSPNAPEASHMFFGRATSGLNAMFSTHPPLRERIRRLDPAWDGTFPEATGETRPSRTSAAPGLASLAGDDHTAGVSHALDHVGQPSPAHIAYAARLLEGLPAAVTGAAHEPYGARALVYAMLLDRDPAMQKKQLERLSREADPGVFEETLRLAPVVAQLETRARLPVAEIALPALRSLTADQYGRFKKNVGVLVEADESIDTFEWSLQRILLHDLEAHHGHAKPPRVRHGSVDSVREQAALLLS
;
A
#
# COMPACT_ATOMS: atom_id res chain seq x y z
N MET A 1 0.99 -14.40 20.22
CA MET A 1 0.43 -13.63 19.09
C MET A 1 1.49 -13.19 18.07
N ALA A 2 2.65 -12.66 18.48
CA ALA A 2 3.69 -12.21 17.52
C ALA A 2 4.33 -13.34 16.68
N SER A 3 4.50 -14.55 17.22
CA SER A 3 5.04 -15.71 16.48
C SER A 3 4.16 -16.16 15.30
N ASP A 4 2.84 -16.15 15.48
CA ASP A 4 1.86 -16.51 14.43
C ASP A 4 1.84 -15.45 13.31
N PHE A 5 2.14 -14.18 13.60
CA PHE A 5 2.18 -13.11 12.59
C PHE A 5 3.32 -13.29 11.58
N PHE A 6 4.56 -13.47 12.06
CA PHE A 6 5.73 -13.62 11.17
C PHE A 6 5.64 -14.91 10.35
N GLU A 7 5.15 -16.00 10.95
CA GLU A 7 4.89 -17.25 10.22
C GLU A 7 3.84 -17.06 9.11
N ARG A 8 2.76 -16.31 9.37
CA ARG A 8 1.76 -15.97 8.34
C ARG A 8 2.31 -15.03 7.27
N GLN A 9 3.19 -14.10 7.63
CA GLN A 9 3.88 -13.21 6.67
C GLN A 9 4.77 -14.02 5.72
N ASP A 10 5.55 -14.97 6.25
CA ASP A 10 6.40 -15.86 5.47
C ASP A 10 5.59 -16.88 4.66
N ALA A 11 4.49 -17.40 5.21
CA ALA A 11 3.56 -18.24 4.46
C ALA A 11 2.98 -17.47 3.25
N ALA A 12 2.62 -16.20 3.43
CA ALA A 12 2.08 -15.39 2.36
C ALA A 12 3.16 -15.04 1.31
N ARG A 13 4.42 -14.80 1.69
CA ARG A 13 5.55 -14.66 0.75
C ARG A 13 5.80 -15.93 -0.05
N ARG A 14 5.84 -17.09 0.61
CA ARG A 14 5.98 -18.41 -0.04
C ARG A 14 4.84 -18.68 -1.02
N ASN A 15 3.62 -18.32 -0.65
CA ASN A 15 2.47 -18.44 -1.55
C ASN A 15 2.63 -17.53 -2.77
N THR A 16 3.12 -16.30 -2.63
CA THR A 16 3.42 -15.43 -3.77
C THR A 16 4.42 -16.08 -4.74
N THR A 17 5.48 -16.71 -4.23
CA THR A 17 6.43 -17.46 -5.09
C THR A 17 5.76 -18.63 -5.80
N ARG A 18 4.91 -19.39 -5.09
CA ARG A 18 4.12 -20.48 -5.69
C ARG A 18 3.22 -19.99 -6.82
N LEU A 19 2.68 -18.78 -6.74
CA LEU A 19 1.88 -18.21 -7.83
C LEU A 19 2.67 -17.95 -9.09
N VAL A 20 3.87 -17.40 -8.95
CA VAL A 20 4.73 -17.14 -10.11
C VAL A 20 5.01 -18.46 -10.83
N ILE A 21 5.21 -19.54 -10.07
CA ILE A 21 5.38 -20.90 -10.61
C ILE A 21 4.08 -21.41 -11.25
N LEU A 22 2.95 -21.37 -10.55
CA LEU A 22 1.65 -21.80 -11.08
C LEU A 22 1.26 -21.03 -12.35
N PHE A 23 1.61 -19.74 -12.39
CA PHE A 23 1.35 -18.89 -13.55
C PHE A 23 2.27 -19.24 -14.73
N ALA A 24 3.57 -19.42 -14.50
CA ALA A 24 4.49 -19.91 -15.52
C ALA A 24 4.01 -21.25 -16.09
N LEU A 25 3.52 -22.15 -15.23
CA LEU A 25 2.93 -23.42 -15.64
C LEU A 25 1.62 -23.22 -16.42
N ALA A 26 0.77 -22.28 -16.03
CA ALA A 26 -0.48 -21.97 -16.75
C ALA A 26 -0.19 -21.42 -18.15
N VAL A 27 0.77 -20.49 -18.28
CA VAL A 27 1.20 -19.97 -19.59
C VAL A 27 1.81 -21.07 -20.43
N LEU A 28 2.66 -21.93 -19.87
CA LEU A 28 3.21 -23.09 -20.59
C LEU A 28 2.10 -24.02 -21.08
N THR A 29 1.10 -24.29 -20.24
CA THR A 29 -0.05 -25.13 -20.60
C THR A 29 -0.87 -24.49 -21.74
N ILE A 30 -1.07 -23.18 -21.71
CA ILE A 30 -1.71 -22.42 -22.78
C ILE A 30 -0.89 -22.54 -24.08
N MET A 31 0.43 -22.35 -24.02
CA MET A 31 1.30 -22.45 -25.18
C MET A 31 1.26 -23.86 -25.81
N VAL A 32 1.33 -24.90 -25.00
CA VAL A 32 1.21 -26.30 -25.46
C VAL A 32 -0.18 -26.57 -26.06
N SER A 33 -1.24 -26.04 -25.44
CA SER A 33 -2.61 -26.19 -25.94
C SER A 33 -2.81 -25.48 -27.29
N ILE A 34 -2.24 -24.29 -27.46
CA ILE A 34 -2.27 -23.55 -28.72
C ILE A 34 -1.46 -24.26 -29.79
N HIS A 35 -0.27 -24.79 -29.47
CA HIS A 35 0.52 -25.60 -30.40
C HIS A 35 -0.28 -26.81 -30.90
N LEU A 36 -0.86 -27.58 -29.97
CA LEU A 36 -1.68 -28.75 -30.33
C LEU A 36 -2.87 -28.34 -31.20
N LEU A 37 -3.55 -27.25 -30.85
CA LEU A 37 -4.68 -26.72 -31.62
C LEU A 37 -4.28 -26.34 -33.05
N LEU A 38 -3.18 -25.61 -33.22
CA LEU A 38 -2.70 -25.19 -34.54
C LEU A 38 -2.24 -26.39 -35.36
N ALA A 39 -1.48 -27.32 -34.77
CA ALA A 39 -1.02 -28.52 -35.45
C ALA A 39 -2.18 -29.41 -35.93
N VAL A 40 -3.25 -29.55 -35.13
CA VAL A 40 -4.46 -30.28 -35.55
C VAL A 40 -5.23 -29.53 -36.62
N ALA A 41 -5.41 -28.21 -36.48
CA ALA A 41 -6.16 -27.42 -37.46
C ALA A 41 -5.46 -27.35 -38.83
N PHE A 42 -4.13 -27.18 -38.85
CA PHE A 42 -3.34 -27.20 -40.08
C PHE A 42 -3.15 -28.62 -40.60
N GLY A 43 -3.00 -29.64 -39.74
CA GLY A 43 -2.98 -31.04 -40.13
C GLY A 43 -4.28 -31.54 -40.76
N TYR A 44 -5.41 -30.92 -40.44
CA TYR A 44 -6.67 -31.16 -41.15
C TYR A 44 -6.67 -30.57 -42.58
N LEU A 45 -5.92 -29.48 -42.80
CA LEU A 45 -5.73 -28.89 -44.13
C LEU A 45 -4.67 -29.65 -44.95
N SER A 46 -3.70 -30.27 -44.28
CA SER A 46 -2.62 -31.05 -44.89
C SER A 46 -3.01 -32.52 -45.02
N TYR A 47 -3.38 -32.93 -46.23
CA TYR A 47 -3.68 -34.33 -46.53
C TYR A 47 -2.36 -35.11 -46.68
N ASP A 48 -2.18 -36.17 -45.89
CA ASP A 48 -1.03 -37.08 -46.02
C ASP A 48 -1.42 -38.27 -46.91
N GLU A 49 -0.92 -38.28 -48.15
CA GLU A 49 -1.18 -39.33 -49.14
C GLU A 49 -0.72 -40.73 -48.69
N ARG A 50 0.23 -40.83 -47.74
CA ARG A 50 0.77 -42.12 -47.28
C ARG A 50 -0.08 -42.81 -46.22
N THR A 51 -0.81 -42.04 -45.42
CA THR A 51 -1.60 -42.58 -44.28
C THR A 51 -3.11 -42.48 -44.51
N GLY A 52 -3.56 -41.74 -45.53
CA GLY A 52 -4.99 -41.59 -45.86
C GLY A 52 -5.76 -40.79 -44.80
N GLY A 53 -5.06 -40.01 -43.98
CA GLY A 53 -5.60 -39.26 -42.85
C GLY A 53 -4.94 -37.88 -42.69
N PRO A 54 -5.35 -37.10 -41.68
CA PRO A 54 -4.75 -35.80 -41.38
C PRO A 54 -3.27 -35.95 -41.00
N GLY A 55 -2.40 -35.10 -41.58
CA GLY A 55 -0.96 -35.16 -41.40
C GLY A 55 -0.52 -34.82 -39.97
N LEU A 56 -0.38 -35.83 -39.11
CA LEU A 56 0.11 -35.71 -37.73
C LEU A 56 1.59 -35.31 -37.64
N SER A 57 2.33 -35.31 -38.76
CA SER A 57 3.74 -34.88 -38.83
C SER A 57 3.95 -33.43 -38.39
N LEU A 58 2.93 -32.57 -38.54
CA LEU A 58 2.96 -31.17 -38.14
C LEU A 58 3.01 -30.98 -36.61
N LEU A 59 2.65 -32.00 -35.82
CA LEU A 59 2.81 -31.97 -34.36
C LEU A 59 4.29 -31.90 -33.95
N ALA A 60 5.17 -32.50 -34.75
CA ALA A 60 6.61 -32.56 -34.52
C ALA A 60 7.38 -31.48 -35.30
N ASP A 61 6.68 -30.59 -36.02
CA ASP A 61 7.32 -29.54 -36.81
C ASP A 61 7.85 -28.41 -35.88
N PRO A 62 9.18 -28.18 -35.83
CA PRO A 62 9.76 -27.13 -35.00
C PRO A 62 9.35 -25.71 -35.44
N ALA A 63 9.00 -25.49 -36.71
CA ALA A 63 8.56 -24.19 -37.21
C ALA A 63 7.16 -23.83 -36.69
N ILE A 64 6.23 -24.78 -36.69
CA ILE A 64 4.87 -24.58 -36.15
C ILE A 64 4.93 -24.41 -34.63
N ALA A 65 5.73 -25.23 -33.96
CA ALA A 65 5.97 -25.09 -32.53
C ALA A 65 6.51 -23.70 -32.19
N SER A 66 7.62 -23.29 -32.82
CA SER A 66 8.22 -21.98 -32.56
C SER A 66 7.26 -20.82 -32.84
N LEU A 67 6.49 -20.86 -33.93
CA LEU A 67 5.44 -19.87 -34.21
C LEU A 67 4.37 -19.82 -33.12
N ALA A 68 3.88 -20.98 -32.67
CA ALA A 68 2.86 -21.07 -31.62
C ALA A 68 3.39 -20.55 -30.27
N PHE A 69 4.58 -20.97 -29.85
CA PHE A 69 5.19 -20.56 -28.59
C PHE A 69 5.53 -19.06 -28.59
N ILE A 70 6.24 -18.57 -29.62
CA ILE A 70 6.61 -17.16 -29.73
C ILE A 70 5.38 -16.28 -29.89
N GLY A 71 4.43 -16.68 -30.76
CA GLY A 71 3.18 -15.94 -30.97
C GLY A 71 2.37 -15.81 -29.68
N THR A 72 2.23 -16.91 -28.92
CA THR A 72 1.54 -16.89 -27.62
C THR A 72 2.27 -15.97 -26.63
N LEU A 73 3.60 -16.04 -26.56
CA LEU A 73 4.40 -15.19 -25.67
C LEU A 73 4.25 -13.71 -26.00
N VAL A 74 4.26 -13.35 -27.29
CA VAL A 74 4.08 -11.98 -27.76
C VAL A 74 2.68 -11.46 -27.43
N VAL A 75 1.64 -12.26 -27.66
CA VAL A 75 0.26 -11.85 -27.38
C VAL A 75 0.02 -11.70 -25.88
N VAL A 76 0.36 -12.72 -25.08
CA VAL A 76 0.16 -12.70 -23.63
C VAL A 76 1.05 -11.64 -22.98
N GLY A 77 2.33 -11.59 -23.34
CA GLY A 77 3.30 -10.63 -22.82
C GLY A 77 2.98 -9.20 -23.22
N GLY A 78 2.71 -8.96 -24.50
CA GLY A 78 2.32 -7.65 -25.04
C GLY A 78 1.03 -7.14 -24.42
N GLY A 79 0.00 -8.00 -24.34
CA GLY A 79 -1.26 -7.68 -23.67
C GLY A 79 -1.09 -7.37 -22.17
N SER A 80 -0.25 -8.14 -21.49
CA SER A 80 0.06 -7.91 -20.07
C SER A 80 0.79 -6.58 -19.87
N LEU A 81 1.80 -6.29 -20.67
CA LEU A 81 2.56 -5.04 -20.61
C LEU A 81 1.69 -3.84 -20.94
N PHE A 82 0.83 -3.94 -21.95
CA PHE A 82 -0.13 -2.91 -22.31
C PHE A 82 -1.06 -2.58 -21.14
N LYS A 83 -1.65 -3.60 -20.50
CA LYS A 83 -2.56 -3.37 -19.37
C LYS A 83 -1.83 -2.83 -18.14
N VAL A 84 -0.62 -3.32 -17.84
CA VAL A 84 0.21 -2.76 -16.76
C VAL A 84 0.53 -1.30 -17.05
N ALA A 85 0.91 -0.95 -18.28
CA ALA A 85 1.22 0.42 -18.67
C ALA A 85 -0.02 1.33 -18.57
N GLN A 86 -1.20 0.85 -18.95
CA GLN A 86 -2.45 1.58 -18.78
C GLN A 86 -2.74 1.91 -17.29
N LEU A 87 -2.40 1.00 -16.38
CA LEU A 87 -2.61 1.16 -14.94
C LEU A 87 -1.47 1.94 -14.25
N ARG A 88 -0.48 2.47 -14.98
CA ARG A 88 0.62 3.27 -14.42
C ARG A 88 0.24 4.71 -14.09
N GLY A 89 -0.97 5.17 -14.40
CA GLY A 89 -1.43 6.54 -14.15
C GLY A 89 -1.39 7.01 -12.69
N GLY A 90 -1.00 6.14 -11.75
CA GLY A 90 -0.81 6.48 -10.34
C GLY A 90 -2.10 6.41 -9.53
N GLY A 91 -1.97 6.49 -8.21
CA GLY A 91 -3.13 6.42 -7.30
C GLY A 91 -4.12 7.56 -7.49
N ARG A 92 -3.60 8.76 -7.78
CA ARG A 92 -4.38 9.97 -8.04
C ARG A 92 -5.41 9.80 -9.14
N VAL A 93 -5.04 9.20 -10.27
CA VAL A 93 -5.96 8.99 -11.40
C VAL A 93 -7.12 8.10 -11.00
N ILE A 94 -6.86 7.04 -10.21
CA ILE A 94 -7.90 6.14 -9.72
C ILE A 94 -8.84 6.88 -8.76
N ALA A 95 -8.29 7.69 -7.84
CA ALA A 95 -9.10 8.46 -6.90
C ALA A 95 -9.99 9.50 -7.61
N GLU A 96 -9.44 10.23 -8.59
CA GLU A 96 -10.20 11.20 -9.39
C GLU A 96 -11.25 10.52 -10.29
N GLN A 97 -10.95 9.35 -10.86
CA GLN A 97 -11.91 8.54 -11.63
C GLN A 97 -13.10 8.06 -10.78
N LEU A 98 -12.90 7.90 -9.47
CA LEU A 98 -13.95 7.59 -8.52
C LEU A 98 -14.61 8.86 -7.93
N SER A 99 -14.37 10.03 -8.53
CA SER A 99 -14.91 11.34 -8.07
C SER A 99 -14.44 11.73 -6.66
N GLY A 100 -13.26 11.26 -6.25
CA GLY A 100 -12.64 11.64 -4.99
C GLY A 100 -12.17 13.09 -5.00
N ARG A 101 -12.51 13.84 -3.95
CA ARG A 101 -11.97 15.18 -3.68
C ARG A 101 -10.72 15.07 -2.80
N LEU A 102 -9.61 15.68 -3.22
CA LEU A 102 -8.42 15.76 -2.39
C LEU A 102 -8.73 16.58 -1.11
N LEU A 103 -8.40 16.01 0.05
CA LEU A 103 -8.57 16.70 1.33
C LEU A 103 -7.44 17.69 1.59
N ASN A 104 -7.82 18.84 2.14
CA ASN A 104 -6.88 19.84 2.63
C ASN A 104 -6.46 19.46 4.06
N PRO A 105 -5.15 19.39 4.38
CA PRO A 105 -4.67 19.20 5.75
C PRO A 105 -5.27 20.21 6.75
N ASP A 106 -5.53 21.44 6.32
CA ASP A 106 -6.09 22.52 7.16
C ASP A 106 -7.63 22.55 7.18
N THR A 107 -8.27 21.41 6.93
CA THR A 107 -9.74 21.32 6.93
C THR A 107 -10.33 21.66 8.30
N THR A 108 -11.46 22.39 8.28
CA THR A 108 -12.22 22.74 9.49
C THR A 108 -13.32 21.71 9.80
N ASP A 109 -13.62 20.78 8.89
CA ASP A 109 -14.59 19.72 9.15
C ASP A 109 -14.01 18.72 10.16
N PRO A 110 -14.67 18.48 11.31
CA PRO A 110 -14.17 17.57 12.34
C PRO A 110 -13.91 16.13 11.86
N ALA A 111 -14.74 15.60 10.93
CA ALA A 111 -14.60 14.25 10.40
C ALA A 111 -13.40 14.15 9.45
N GLU A 112 -13.21 15.16 8.59
CA GLU A 112 -12.05 15.22 7.71
C GLU A 112 -10.75 15.38 8.51
N ARG A 113 -10.74 16.24 9.54
CA ARG A 113 -9.59 16.40 10.42
C ARG A 113 -9.27 15.12 11.19
N GLN A 114 -10.29 14.43 11.70
CA GLN A 114 -10.09 13.12 12.34
C GLN A 114 -9.47 12.11 11.36
N LEU A 115 -9.93 12.08 10.11
CA LEU A 115 -9.38 11.21 9.08
C LEU A 115 -7.91 11.56 8.78
N MET A 116 -7.58 12.84 8.61
CA MET A 116 -6.20 13.27 8.39
C MET A 116 -5.28 12.85 9.55
N ASN A 117 -5.69 13.09 10.79
CA ASN A 117 -4.94 12.66 11.97
C ASN A 117 -4.72 11.15 11.99
N VAL A 118 -5.77 10.36 11.72
CA VAL A 118 -5.67 8.90 11.67
C VAL A 118 -4.70 8.42 10.57
N VAL A 119 -4.72 9.06 9.40
CA VAL A 119 -3.79 8.73 8.31
C VAL A 119 -2.35 9.06 8.68
N GLU A 120 -2.09 10.18 9.34
CA GLU A 120 -0.76 10.54 9.84
C GLU A 120 -0.26 9.57 10.92
N GLU A 121 -1.11 9.23 11.88
CA GLU A 121 -0.81 8.24 12.91
C GLU A 121 -0.43 6.89 12.31
N MET A 122 -1.17 6.44 11.28
CA MET A 122 -0.87 5.18 10.60
C MET A 122 0.39 5.27 9.75
N ALA A 123 0.67 6.41 9.12
CA ALA A 123 1.94 6.64 8.41
C ALA A 123 3.15 6.50 9.35
N ILE A 124 3.05 7.05 10.57
CA ILE A 124 4.06 6.89 11.62
C ILE A 124 4.16 5.42 12.04
N ALA A 125 3.03 4.79 12.37
CA ALA A 125 3.00 3.42 12.87
C ALA A 125 3.53 2.39 11.85
N SER A 126 3.29 2.59 10.55
CA SER A 126 3.78 1.72 9.48
C SER A 126 5.15 2.12 8.92
N GLY A 127 5.74 3.22 9.39
CA GLY A 127 7.02 3.74 8.92
C GLY A 127 6.99 4.17 7.44
N THR A 128 5.86 4.69 6.95
CA THR A 128 5.68 5.14 5.57
C THR A 128 5.41 6.64 5.52
N SER A 129 5.58 7.29 4.36
CA SER A 129 5.16 8.68 4.16
C SER A 129 3.63 8.80 4.21
N THR A 130 3.12 9.92 4.72
CA THR A 130 1.70 10.25 4.71
C THR A 130 1.23 10.42 3.26
N PRO A 131 0.38 9.51 2.73
CA PRO A 131 -0.11 9.61 1.37
C PRO A 131 -1.21 10.69 1.27
N PRO A 132 -1.41 11.31 0.10
CA PRO A 132 -2.55 12.18 -0.13
C PRO A 132 -3.89 11.46 0.10
N VAL A 133 -4.83 12.13 0.76
CA VAL A 133 -6.13 11.55 1.13
C VAL A 133 -7.23 12.13 0.25
N TYR A 134 -8.05 11.27 -0.34
CA TYR A 134 -9.20 11.63 -1.16
C TYR A 134 -10.50 11.19 -0.48
N LEU A 135 -11.48 12.09 -0.42
CA LEU A 135 -12.81 11.81 0.09
C LEU A 135 -13.79 11.56 -1.07
N LEU A 136 -14.43 10.39 -1.10
CA LEU A 136 -15.52 10.08 -2.03
C LEU A 136 -16.83 10.55 -1.40
N GLU A 137 -17.22 11.78 -1.72
CA GLU A 137 -18.33 12.48 -1.05
C GLU A 137 -19.70 11.88 -1.37
N GLN A 138 -19.87 11.28 -2.54
CA GLN A 138 -21.15 10.73 -2.98
C GLN A 138 -21.38 9.29 -2.49
N GLU A 139 -20.41 8.67 -1.80
CA GLU A 139 -20.44 7.25 -1.46
C GLU A 139 -20.82 7.01 0.01
N GLU A 140 -21.98 6.39 0.22
CA GLU A 140 -22.55 6.09 1.55
C GLU A 140 -22.08 4.76 2.16
N GLY A 141 -21.54 3.85 1.35
CA GLY A 141 -20.98 2.60 1.82
C GLY A 141 -19.76 2.85 2.72
N ILE A 142 -19.51 1.97 3.69
CA ILE A 142 -18.31 2.04 4.52
C ILE A 142 -17.18 1.36 3.74
N ASN A 143 -16.31 2.16 3.14
CA ASN A 143 -15.19 1.66 2.35
C ASN A 143 -13.99 2.63 2.32
N ALA A 144 -12.81 2.08 2.05
CA ALA A 144 -11.56 2.80 1.82
C ALA A 144 -10.70 2.03 0.80
N PHE A 145 -9.66 2.65 0.25
CA PHE A 145 -8.68 1.95 -0.60
C PHE A 145 -7.33 2.65 -0.60
N ALA A 146 -6.27 1.86 -0.77
CA ALA A 146 -4.97 2.33 -1.21
C ALA A 146 -4.75 2.10 -2.71
N ALA A 147 -4.34 3.14 -3.44
CA ALA A 147 -4.02 3.04 -4.87
C ALA A 147 -2.66 3.68 -5.17
N GLY A 148 -1.86 3.04 -6.03
CA GLY A 148 -0.53 3.53 -6.41
C GLY A 148 0.38 2.41 -6.96
N PHE A 149 1.45 2.78 -7.66
CA PHE A 149 2.42 1.81 -8.19
C PHE A 149 3.63 1.59 -7.26
N THR A 150 3.98 2.64 -6.52
CA THR A 150 5.01 2.65 -5.49
C THR A 150 4.44 3.26 -4.20
N PRO A 151 5.02 2.94 -3.03
CA PRO A 151 4.60 3.57 -1.77
C PRO A 151 4.65 5.10 -1.78
N GLY A 152 5.61 5.71 -2.51
CA GLY A 152 5.73 7.16 -2.64
C GLY A 152 4.68 7.82 -3.54
N GLU A 153 3.98 7.04 -4.37
CA GLU A 153 2.89 7.50 -5.24
C GLU A 153 1.52 6.98 -4.76
N ALA A 154 1.48 6.41 -3.55
CA ALA A 154 0.26 5.88 -2.97
C ALA A 154 -0.69 7.04 -2.59
N VAL A 155 -1.98 6.83 -2.80
CA VAL A 155 -3.05 7.66 -2.26
C VAL A 155 -4.00 6.80 -1.45
N ILE A 156 -4.68 7.41 -0.49
CA ILE A 156 -5.74 6.75 0.27
C ILE A 156 -7.07 7.40 -0.12
N GLY A 157 -7.99 6.61 -0.65
CA GLY A 157 -9.38 7.02 -0.86
C GLY A 157 -10.26 6.54 0.28
N VAL A 158 -11.13 7.41 0.80
CA VAL A 158 -12.07 7.08 1.88
C VAL A 158 -13.46 7.56 1.50
N THR A 159 -14.46 6.72 1.68
CA THR A 159 -15.87 7.07 1.43
C THR A 159 -16.43 8.00 2.51
N ARG A 160 -17.44 8.81 2.16
CA ARG A 160 -18.22 9.58 3.15
C ARG A 160 -18.78 8.66 4.25
N GLY A 161 -19.28 7.48 3.87
CA GLY A 161 -19.75 6.47 4.80
C GLY A 161 -18.70 6.05 5.84
N ALA A 162 -17.48 5.74 5.40
CA ALA A 162 -16.40 5.40 6.34
C ALA A 162 -15.99 6.58 7.23
N ALA A 163 -15.79 7.77 6.66
CA ALA A 163 -15.35 8.94 7.40
C ALA A 163 -16.33 9.41 8.49
N ARG A 164 -17.65 9.24 8.27
CA ARG A 164 -18.69 9.74 9.18
C ARG A 164 -19.34 8.69 10.06
N ARG A 165 -19.35 7.41 9.67
CA ARG A 165 -20.06 6.34 10.41
C ARG A 165 -19.13 5.47 11.26
N LEU A 166 -17.83 5.49 11.00
CA LEU A 166 -16.87 4.79 11.85
C LEU A 166 -16.50 5.64 13.06
N SER A 167 -16.33 5.00 14.21
CA SER A 167 -15.65 5.62 15.34
C SER A 167 -14.18 5.88 14.98
N ARG A 168 -13.49 6.69 15.78
CA ARG A 168 -12.06 6.96 15.56
C ARG A 168 -11.23 5.67 15.50
N ASP A 169 -11.47 4.74 16.43
CA ASP A 169 -10.71 3.49 16.52
C ASP A 169 -11.06 2.53 15.36
N GLU A 170 -12.32 2.51 14.93
CA GLU A 170 -12.74 1.74 13.76
C GLU A 170 -12.14 2.31 12.47
N LEU A 171 -12.15 3.63 12.32
CA LEU A 171 -11.50 4.31 11.19
C LEU A 171 -10.01 4.03 11.19
N GLN A 172 -9.35 4.09 12.36
CA GLN A 172 -7.94 3.75 12.51
C GLN A 172 -7.66 2.31 12.09
N GLY A 173 -8.51 1.35 12.46
CA GLY A 173 -8.41 -0.04 12.02
C GLY A 173 -8.52 -0.22 10.49
N VAL A 174 -9.46 0.49 9.85
CA VAL A 174 -9.62 0.47 8.38
C VAL A 174 -8.41 1.10 7.69
N ILE A 175 -7.96 2.27 8.15
CA ILE A 175 -6.81 2.95 7.55
C ILE A 175 -5.53 2.15 7.76
N ALA A 176 -5.33 1.54 8.93
CA ALA A 176 -4.19 0.65 9.19
C ALA A 176 -4.13 -0.55 8.23
N HIS A 177 -5.30 -1.10 7.88
CA HIS A 177 -5.40 -2.17 6.88
C HIS A 177 -4.93 -1.68 5.51
N GLU A 178 -5.37 -0.48 5.07
CA GLU A 178 -4.91 0.12 3.80
C GLU A 178 -3.41 0.42 3.80
N PHE A 179 -2.86 0.90 4.92
CA PHE A 179 -1.41 1.10 5.07
C PHE A 179 -0.63 -0.21 4.99
N SER A 180 -1.20 -1.34 5.40
CA SER A 180 -0.57 -2.65 5.23
C SER A 180 -0.36 -2.99 3.75
N HIS A 181 -1.32 -2.66 2.87
CA HIS A 181 -1.17 -2.87 1.44
C HIS A 181 -0.10 -1.97 0.81
N ILE A 182 0.06 -0.74 1.33
CA ILE A 182 1.13 0.18 0.92
C ILE A 182 2.49 -0.37 1.36
N HIS A 183 2.63 -0.67 2.66
CA HIS A 183 3.87 -1.15 3.26
C HIS A 183 4.35 -2.47 2.67
N ASN A 184 3.43 -3.43 2.45
CA ASN A 184 3.77 -4.74 1.88
C ASN A 184 3.87 -4.76 0.35
N GLY A 185 3.55 -3.65 -0.32
CA GLY A 185 3.62 -3.55 -1.79
C GLY A 185 2.55 -4.36 -2.53
N ASP A 186 1.42 -4.63 -1.89
CA ASP A 186 0.33 -5.43 -2.46
C ASP A 186 -0.31 -4.74 -3.68
N MET A 187 -0.28 -3.40 -3.73
CA MET A 187 -0.76 -2.63 -4.89
C MET A 187 -0.02 -3.04 -6.17
N ARG A 188 1.32 -3.16 -6.11
CA ARG A 188 2.15 -3.56 -7.25
C ARG A 188 1.88 -5.01 -7.66
N LEU A 189 1.69 -5.89 -6.67
CA LEU A 189 1.33 -7.29 -6.92
C LEU A 189 -0.01 -7.37 -7.65
N ASN A 190 -1.03 -6.63 -7.19
CA ASN A 190 -2.36 -6.60 -7.80
C ASN A 190 -2.33 -6.09 -9.24
N ILE A 191 -1.59 -5.00 -9.52
CA ILE A 191 -1.41 -4.48 -10.88
C ILE A 191 -0.78 -5.53 -11.80
N ARG A 192 0.27 -6.24 -11.32
CA ARG A 192 0.90 -7.31 -12.09
C ARG A 192 -0.07 -8.46 -12.36
N LEU A 193 -0.82 -8.91 -11.36
CA LEU A 193 -1.81 -9.98 -11.52
C LEU A 193 -2.90 -9.60 -12.52
N ILE A 194 -3.39 -8.37 -12.50
CA ILE A 194 -4.38 -7.86 -13.47
C ILE A 194 -3.80 -7.84 -14.89
N GLY A 195 -2.58 -7.34 -15.05
CA GLY A 195 -1.90 -7.34 -16.34
C GLY A 195 -1.78 -8.75 -16.91
N LEU A 196 -1.27 -9.68 -16.10
CA LEU A 196 -1.10 -11.06 -16.48
C LEU A 196 -2.42 -11.75 -16.90
N LEU A 197 -3.49 -11.54 -16.15
CA LEU A 197 -4.82 -12.07 -16.49
C LEU A 197 -5.35 -11.46 -17.79
N HIS A 198 -5.11 -10.18 -18.02
CA HIS A 198 -5.49 -9.51 -19.26
C HIS A 198 -4.74 -10.09 -20.48
N GLY A 199 -3.46 -10.42 -20.32
CA GLY A 199 -2.70 -11.12 -21.36
C GLY A 199 -3.34 -12.46 -21.77
N ILE A 200 -3.78 -13.25 -20.79
CA ILE A 200 -4.49 -14.52 -21.06
C ILE A 200 -5.88 -14.27 -21.67
N LEU A 201 -6.60 -13.26 -21.18
CA LEU A 201 -7.92 -12.89 -21.70
C LEU A 201 -7.88 -12.56 -23.20
N ILE A 202 -6.83 -11.90 -23.67
CA ILE A 202 -6.67 -11.54 -25.09
C ILE A 202 -6.67 -12.78 -26.00
N ILE A 203 -6.14 -13.92 -25.55
CA ILE A 203 -6.20 -15.19 -26.31
C ILE A 203 -7.66 -15.59 -26.57
N GLY A 204 -8.50 -15.51 -25.54
CA GLY A 204 -9.94 -15.82 -25.65
C GLY A 204 -10.67 -14.81 -26.55
N MET A 205 -10.32 -13.52 -26.42
CA MET A 205 -10.89 -12.47 -27.28
C MET A 205 -10.51 -12.65 -28.75
N LEU A 206 -9.27 -13.06 -29.04
CA LEU A 206 -8.82 -13.38 -30.40
C LEU A 206 -9.61 -14.55 -30.97
N GLY A 207 -9.83 -15.61 -30.18
CA GLY A 207 -10.68 -16.74 -30.58
C GLY A 207 -12.11 -16.30 -30.92
N TYR A 208 -12.72 -15.49 -30.05
CA TYR A 208 -14.03 -14.89 -30.28
C TYR A 208 -14.06 -14.02 -31.55
N PHE A 209 -13.04 -13.18 -31.76
CA PHE A 209 -12.94 -12.32 -32.95
C PHE A 209 -12.83 -13.15 -34.23
N ILE A 210 -12.01 -14.21 -34.25
CA ILE A 210 -11.88 -15.14 -35.39
C ILE A 210 -13.22 -15.80 -35.70
N LEU A 211 -13.92 -16.34 -34.69
CA LEU A 211 -15.24 -16.94 -34.86
C LEU A 211 -16.24 -15.95 -35.44
N ARG A 212 -16.27 -14.73 -34.87
CA ARG A 212 -17.17 -13.66 -35.31
C ARG A 212 -16.91 -13.30 -36.77
N MET A 213 -15.65 -13.01 -37.13
CA MET A 213 -15.28 -12.65 -38.51
C MET A 213 -15.61 -13.76 -39.51
N THR A 214 -15.34 -15.02 -39.17
CA THR A 214 -15.59 -16.18 -40.02
C THR A 214 -17.10 -16.45 -40.20
N ALA A 215 -17.90 -16.21 -39.15
CA ALA A 215 -19.36 -16.34 -39.22
C ALA A 215 -20.03 -15.23 -40.04
N PHE A 216 -19.49 -14.00 -40.03
CA PHE A 216 -20.02 -12.87 -40.81
C PHE A 216 -19.55 -12.87 -42.27
N SER A 217 -18.35 -13.37 -42.58
CA SER A 217 -17.86 -13.49 -43.96
C SER A 217 -18.69 -14.46 -44.81
N GLY A 218 -19.30 -15.48 -44.18
CA GLY A 218 -20.20 -16.43 -44.84
C GLY A 218 -21.60 -15.91 -45.22
N ARG A 219 -22.01 -14.73 -44.72
CA ARG A 219 -23.38 -14.18 -44.95
C ARG A 219 -23.47 -13.15 -46.09
N GLY A 220 -22.35 -12.64 -46.61
CA GLY A 220 -22.33 -11.55 -47.61
C GLY A 220 -21.68 -11.88 -48.96
N ALA A 221 -20.96 -13.00 -49.09
CA ALA A 221 -20.21 -13.32 -50.32
C ALA A 221 -21.05 -14.13 -51.31
N ARG A 222 -21.53 -13.47 -52.37
CA ARG A 222 -22.06 -14.11 -53.57
C ARG A 222 -20.98 -15.04 -54.15
N ARG A 223 -21.34 -16.34 -54.25
CA ARG A 223 -20.80 -17.36 -55.17
C ARG A 223 -19.50 -16.98 -55.90
N SER A 224 -18.36 -17.28 -55.29
CA SER A 224 -17.15 -17.62 -56.05
C SER A 224 -16.68 -19.00 -55.60
N ARG A 225 -16.41 -19.87 -56.57
CA ARG A 225 -16.32 -21.34 -56.43
C ARG A 225 -14.98 -21.82 -55.87
N ASP A 226 -14.18 -20.91 -55.31
CA ASP A 226 -12.77 -21.12 -54.94
C ASP A 226 -12.48 -20.83 -53.45
N GLN A 227 -13.53 -20.67 -52.63
CA GLN A 227 -13.38 -20.34 -51.22
C GLN A 227 -13.20 -21.63 -50.39
N GLY A 228 -11.98 -21.84 -49.90
CA GLY A 228 -11.59 -23.00 -49.08
C GLY A 228 -12.47 -23.21 -47.84
N ASN A 229 -12.49 -24.45 -47.34
CA ASN A 229 -13.32 -24.88 -46.21
C ASN A 229 -13.07 -24.00 -44.96
N PRO A 230 -14.07 -23.30 -44.40
CA PRO A 230 -13.90 -22.44 -43.22
C PRO A 230 -13.74 -23.21 -41.90
N LEU A 231 -13.93 -24.53 -41.92
CA LEU A 231 -13.93 -25.38 -40.72
C LEU A 231 -12.65 -25.29 -39.88
N PRO A 232 -11.42 -25.24 -40.44
CA PRO A 232 -10.19 -25.12 -39.65
C PRO A 232 -10.09 -23.77 -38.94
N LEU A 233 -10.51 -22.68 -39.57
CA LEU A 233 -10.49 -21.34 -38.97
C LEU A 233 -11.53 -21.23 -37.83
N LEU A 234 -12.70 -21.85 -38.00
CA LEU A 234 -13.70 -21.98 -36.92
C LEU A 234 -13.17 -22.82 -35.76
N ALA A 235 -12.48 -23.94 -36.04
CA ALA A 235 -11.87 -24.79 -35.03
C ALA A 235 -10.79 -24.03 -34.23
N VAL A 236 -9.92 -23.28 -34.90
CA VAL A 236 -8.93 -22.40 -34.25
C VAL A 236 -9.61 -21.35 -33.40
N GLY A 237 -10.63 -20.65 -33.92
CA GLY A 237 -11.37 -19.65 -33.17
C GLY A 237 -12.02 -20.21 -31.90
N ALA A 238 -12.72 -21.35 -32.01
CA ALA A 238 -13.34 -22.04 -30.88
C ALA A 238 -12.31 -22.56 -29.88
N GLY A 239 -11.21 -23.14 -30.36
CA GLY A 239 -10.13 -23.65 -29.50
C GLY A 239 -9.44 -22.53 -28.72
N LEU A 240 -9.11 -21.40 -29.37
CA LEU A 240 -8.53 -20.23 -28.69
C LEU A 240 -9.50 -19.63 -27.66
N MET A 241 -10.79 -19.58 -27.98
CA MET A 241 -11.83 -19.12 -27.05
C MET A 241 -11.90 -20.03 -25.81
N ALA A 242 -11.88 -21.36 -26.01
CA ALA A 242 -11.88 -22.33 -24.91
C ALA A 242 -10.61 -22.22 -24.05
N VAL A 243 -9.43 -22.21 -24.68
CA VAL A 243 -8.14 -22.07 -23.97
C VAL A 243 -8.08 -20.76 -23.18
N GLY A 244 -8.49 -19.65 -23.78
CA GLY A 244 -8.55 -18.35 -23.10
C GLY A 244 -9.57 -18.32 -21.95
N PHE A 245 -10.73 -18.95 -22.12
CA PHE A 245 -11.73 -19.07 -21.07
C PHE A 245 -11.21 -19.88 -19.87
N PHE A 246 -10.65 -21.07 -20.09
CA PHE A 246 -10.10 -21.87 -19.01
C PHE A 246 -8.89 -21.18 -18.35
N GLY A 247 -8.01 -20.58 -19.14
CA GLY A 247 -6.88 -19.81 -18.64
C GLY A 247 -7.30 -18.66 -17.72
N THR A 248 -8.28 -17.86 -18.14
CA THR A 248 -8.82 -16.76 -17.31
C THR A 248 -9.59 -17.28 -16.09
N PHE A 249 -10.35 -18.37 -16.22
CA PHE A 249 -11.06 -19.00 -15.10
C PHE A 249 -10.11 -19.44 -13.98
N PHE A 250 -9.10 -20.26 -14.31
CA PHE A 250 -8.12 -20.72 -13.32
C PHE A 250 -7.23 -19.58 -12.82
N GLY A 251 -6.85 -18.66 -13.70
CA GLY A 251 -6.12 -17.45 -13.30
C GLY A 251 -6.86 -16.61 -12.28
N ASN A 252 -8.17 -16.41 -12.46
CA ASN A 252 -9.01 -15.68 -11.51
C ASN A 252 -9.14 -16.41 -10.16
N LEU A 253 -9.24 -17.75 -10.17
CA LEU A 253 -9.26 -18.55 -8.95
C LEU A 253 -7.95 -18.42 -8.15
N ILE A 254 -6.83 -18.48 -8.87
CA ILE A 254 -5.49 -18.27 -8.32
C ILE A 254 -5.38 -16.86 -7.72
N LYS A 255 -5.73 -15.81 -8.47
CA LYS A 255 -5.74 -14.42 -7.98
C LYS A 255 -6.59 -14.28 -6.72
N ALA A 256 -7.80 -14.84 -6.71
CA ALA A 256 -8.72 -14.72 -5.59
C ALA A 256 -8.17 -15.38 -4.32
N ALA A 257 -7.56 -16.57 -4.41
CA ALA A 257 -6.94 -17.23 -3.28
C ALA A 257 -5.81 -16.40 -2.64
N VAL A 258 -5.05 -15.69 -3.47
CA VAL A 258 -3.92 -14.86 -3.04
C VAL A 258 -4.36 -13.60 -2.39
N SER A 259 -5.32 -12.92 -3.03
CA SER A 259 -5.93 -11.72 -2.49
C SER A 259 -6.46 -12.02 -1.09
N ARG A 260 -7.23 -13.10 -0.90
CA ARG A 260 -7.72 -13.49 0.44
C ARG A 260 -6.62 -13.72 1.47
N GLN A 261 -5.50 -14.34 1.08
CA GLN A 261 -4.37 -14.53 1.99
C GLN A 261 -3.71 -13.20 2.39
N ARG A 262 -3.65 -12.25 1.45
CA ARG A 262 -3.14 -10.89 1.67
C ARG A 262 -4.06 -10.08 2.57
N GLU A 263 -5.37 -10.19 2.41
CA GLU A 263 -6.38 -9.57 3.29
C GLU A 263 -6.21 -10.02 4.75
N TYR A 264 -6.00 -11.31 5.00
CA TYR A 264 -5.76 -11.80 6.36
C TYR A 264 -4.46 -11.28 6.98
N LEU A 265 -3.45 -11.07 6.15
CA LEU A 265 -2.19 -10.46 6.59
C LEU A 265 -2.38 -8.96 6.86
N ALA A 266 -3.16 -8.28 6.03
CA ALA A 266 -3.53 -6.89 6.21
C ALA A 266 -4.34 -6.68 7.49
N ASP A 267 -5.29 -7.56 7.80
CA ASP A 267 -6.03 -7.56 9.07
C ASP A 267 -5.09 -7.70 10.27
N ALA A 268 -4.15 -8.63 10.21
CA ALA A 268 -3.20 -8.85 11.30
C ALA A 268 -2.21 -7.66 11.46
N ALA A 269 -1.76 -7.09 10.34
CA ALA A 269 -0.90 -5.91 10.34
C ALA A 269 -1.65 -4.66 10.85
N ALA A 270 -2.95 -4.53 10.56
CA ALA A 270 -3.77 -3.47 11.11
C ALA A 270 -3.80 -3.53 12.65
N VAL A 271 -3.94 -4.74 13.22
CA VAL A 271 -3.81 -4.94 14.69
C VAL A 271 -2.40 -4.63 15.17
N GLN A 272 -1.36 -4.96 14.40
CA GLN A 272 0.03 -4.63 14.76
C GLN A 272 0.28 -3.12 14.82
N PHE A 273 -0.22 -2.37 13.83
CA PHE A 273 -0.04 -0.91 13.73
C PHE A 273 -0.87 -0.18 14.77
N THR A 274 -2.15 -0.56 14.94
CA THR A 274 -3.07 0.11 15.88
C THR A 274 -2.95 -0.37 17.32
N ARG A 275 -2.43 -1.59 17.53
CA ARG A 275 -2.47 -2.32 18.80
C ARG A 275 -3.89 -2.56 19.34
N GLN A 276 -4.93 -2.34 18.52
CA GLN A 276 -6.33 -2.45 18.92
C GLN A 276 -7.12 -3.37 17.97
N PRO A 277 -7.34 -4.65 18.33
CA PRO A 277 -8.09 -5.58 17.48
C PRO A 277 -9.57 -5.19 17.31
N ASP A 278 -10.15 -4.56 18.34
CA ASP A 278 -11.56 -4.16 18.34
C ASP A 278 -11.89 -3.10 17.30
N GLY A 279 -10.93 -2.25 16.93
CA GLY A 279 -11.14 -1.20 15.92
C GLY A 279 -11.50 -1.80 14.56
N ILE A 280 -10.63 -2.67 14.03
CA ILE A 280 -10.88 -3.34 12.75
C ILE A 280 -12.06 -4.32 12.83
N ALA A 281 -12.23 -5.05 13.94
CA ALA A 281 -13.37 -5.95 14.12
C ALA A 281 -14.70 -5.18 14.15
N GLY A 282 -14.75 -4.04 14.84
CA GLY A 282 -15.90 -3.15 14.91
C GLY A 282 -16.30 -2.59 13.55
N ALA A 283 -15.31 -2.13 12.76
CA ALA A 283 -15.54 -1.66 11.39
C ALA A 283 -16.16 -2.76 10.51
N LEU A 284 -15.64 -3.99 10.57
CA LEU A 284 -16.17 -5.12 9.81
C LEU A 284 -17.59 -5.52 10.25
N LYS A 285 -17.89 -5.46 11.56
CA LYS A 285 -19.24 -5.68 12.09
C LYS A 285 -20.22 -4.62 11.58
N LYS A 286 -19.83 -3.34 11.59
CA LYS A 286 -20.65 -2.24 11.03
C LYS A 286 -20.89 -2.39 9.52
N ILE A 287 -19.88 -2.82 8.76
CA ILE A 287 -20.06 -3.12 7.33
C ILE A 287 -21.10 -4.23 7.13
N GLY A 288 -21.07 -5.28 7.95
CA GLY A 288 -22.03 -6.38 7.85
C GLY A 288 -23.46 -6.04 8.27
N GLY A 289 -23.64 -5.03 9.13
CA GLY A 289 -24.95 -4.56 9.61
C GLY A 289 -25.52 -3.36 8.85
N ALA A 290 -24.70 -2.63 8.08
CA ALA A 290 -25.13 -1.44 7.34
C ALA A 290 -25.94 -1.81 6.08
N SER A 291 -27.05 -1.08 5.84
CA SER A 291 -27.89 -1.26 4.65
C SER A 291 -27.16 -0.99 3.33
N ALA A 292 -26.25 0.00 3.32
CA ALA A 292 -25.35 0.28 2.19
C ALA A 292 -24.10 -0.64 2.17
N GLY A 293 -23.86 -1.39 3.25
CA GLY A 293 -22.68 -2.23 3.42
C GLY A 293 -21.38 -1.51 3.09
N SER A 294 -20.62 -2.08 2.14
CA SER A 294 -19.38 -1.53 1.59
C SER A 294 -19.48 -1.16 0.10
N ALA A 295 -20.72 -1.03 -0.41
CA ALA A 295 -20.95 -0.76 -1.83
C ALA A 295 -20.42 0.63 -2.25
N ILE A 296 -19.87 0.71 -3.46
CA ILE A 296 -19.48 1.96 -4.13
C ILE A 296 -20.27 2.04 -5.43
N THR A 297 -20.94 3.16 -5.65
CA THR A 297 -21.91 3.38 -6.73
C THR A 297 -21.30 3.98 -8.00
N SER A 298 -20.08 4.51 -7.93
CA SER A 298 -19.35 5.05 -9.07
C SER A 298 -19.30 4.08 -10.28
N PRO A 299 -19.51 4.55 -11.52
CA PRO A 299 -19.43 3.72 -12.74
C PRO A 299 -18.08 3.01 -12.93
N ASN A 300 -17.00 3.59 -12.40
CA ASN A 300 -15.65 3.05 -12.47
C ASN A 300 -15.31 2.09 -11.32
N ALA A 301 -16.22 1.91 -10.36
CA ALA A 301 -16.03 1.02 -9.21
C ALA A 301 -15.74 -0.45 -9.57
N PRO A 302 -16.30 -1.05 -10.64
CA PRO A 302 -15.96 -2.42 -11.02
C PRO A 302 -14.48 -2.61 -11.34
N GLU A 303 -13.84 -1.63 -11.96
CA GLU A 303 -12.42 -1.69 -12.34
C GLU A 303 -11.50 -1.56 -11.11
N ALA A 304 -11.90 -0.74 -10.14
CA ALA A 304 -11.18 -0.52 -8.87
C ALA A 304 -11.59 -1.51 -7.75
N SER A 305 -12.56 -2.39 -8.00
CA SER A 305 -13.22 -3.22 -6.97
C SER A 305 -12.32 -4.11 -6.10
N HIS A 306 -11.10 -4.39 -6.57
CA HIS A 306 -10.11 -5.23 -5.92
C HIS A 306 -9.15 -4.45 -5.01
N MET A 307 -9.25 -3.12 -4.97
CA MET A 307 -8.47 -2.24 -4.09
C MET A 307 -9.25 -1.83 -2.83
N PHE A 308 -10.56 -2.09 -2.80
CA PHE A 308 -11.44 -1.63 -1.75
C PHE A 308 -11.36 -2.51 -0.49
N PHE A 309 -11.38 -1.88 0.70
CA PHE A 309 -11.38 -2.52 2.02
C PHE A 309 -12.47 -3.59 2.18
N GLY A 310 -13.65 -3.31 1.62
CA GLY A 310 -14.78 -4.20 1.61
C GLY A 310 -15.36 -4.41 0.22
N ARG A 311 -16.18 -5.46 0.10
CA ARG A 311 -16.77 -5.86 -1.17
C ARG A 311 -17.69 -4.76 -1.72
N ALA A 312 -17.25 -4.10 -2.79
CA ALA A 312 -18.04 -3.06 -3.45
C ALA A 312 -19.16 -3.60 -4.35
N THR A 313 -19.12 -4.87 -4.76
CA THR A 313 -20.15 -5.49 -5.61
C THR A 313 -20.76 -6.75 -4.98
N SER A 314 -22.09 -6.81 -4.99
CA SER A 314 -22.90 -7.95 -4.55
C SER A 314 -22.96 -9.04 -5.62
N GLY A 315 -21.80 -9.54 -6.08
CA GLY A 315 -21.71 -10.65 -7.04
C GLY A 315 -21.94 -12.01 -6.38
N LEU A 316 -22.74 -12.87 -7.04
CA LEU A 316 -23.18 -14.20 -6.57
C LEU A 316 -22.08 -15.28 -6.45
N ASN A 317 -20.88 -15.07 -7.01
CA ASN A 317 -19.84 -16.11 -7.03
C ASN A 317 -18.78 -15.90 -5.94
N ALA A 318 -19.02 -16.48 -4.76
CA ALA A 318 -18.07 -16.47 -3.64
C ALA A 318 -16.66 -17.01 -4.01
N MET A 319 -16.57 -17.91 -4.99
CA MET A 319 -15.30 -18.50 -5.45
C MET A 319 -14.33 -17.48 -6.06
N PHE A 320 -14.85 -16.43 -6.72
CA PHE A 320 -14.03 -15.36 -7.33
C PHE A 320 -13.87 -14.14 -6.44
N SER A 321 -14.37 -14.19 -5.20
CA SER A 321 -14.24 -13.08 -4.25
C SER A 321 -12.77 -12.88 -3.88
N THR A 322 -12.25 -11.68 -4.16
CA THR A 322 -10.91 -11.23 -3.75
C THR A 322 -10.83 -11.02 -2.24
N HIS A 323 -11.96 -10.66 -1.61
CA HIS A 323 -12.06 -10.51 -0.17
C HIS A 323 -12.62 -11.77 0.49
N PRO A 324 -12.09 -12.18 1.65
CA PRO A 324 -12.63 -13.28 2.41
C PRO A 324 -13.98 -12.90 3.03
N PRO A 325 -14.82 -13.90 3.40
CA PRO A 325 -16.11 -13.63 4.04
C PRO A 325 -15.94 -12.79 5.31
N LEU A 326 -16.79 -11.77 5.50
CA LEU A 326 -16.73 -10.89 6.68
C LEU A 326 -16.77 -11.67 7.99
N ARG A 327 -17.63 -12.69 8.08
CA ARG A 327 -17.73 -13.55 9.27
C ARG A 327 -16.42 -14.25 9.61
N GLU A 328 -15.64 -14.64 8.61
CA GLU A 328 -14.35 -15.30 8.82
C GLU A 328 -13.29 -14.31 9.30
N ARG A 329 -13.26 -13.09 8.73
CA ARG A 329 -12.38 -12.00 9.21
C ARG A 329 -12.69 -11.64 10.65
N ILE A 330 -13.96 -11.41 10.98
CA ILE A 330 -14.39 -11.03 12.34
C ILE A 330 -14.01 -12.12 13.35
N ARG A 331 -14.28 -13.41 13.08
CA ARG A 331 -13.92 -14.49 14.02
C ARG A 331 -12.42 -14.62 14.28
N ARG A 332 -11.57 -14.24 13.32
CA ARG A 332 -10.11 -14.26 13.51
C ARG A 332 -9.63 -13.09 14.37
N LEU A 333 -10.33 -11.96 14.34
CA LEU A 333 -10.01 -10.74 15.08
C LEU A 333 -10.64 -10.71 16.47
N ASP A 334 -11.89 -11.18 16.56
CA ASP A 334 -12.69 -11.31 17.77
C ASP A 334 -13.28 -12.73 17.85
N PRO A 335 -12.55 -13.68 18.47
CA PRO A 335 -13.01 -15.05 18.65
C PRO A 335 -14.26 -15.18 19.53
N ALA A 336 -14.58 -14.17 20.34
CA ALA A 336 -15.73 -14.17 21.25
C ALA A 336 -17.03 -13.67 20.58
N TRP A 337 -16.96 -13.23 19.33
CA TRP A 337 -18.12 -12.71 18.61
C TRP A 337 -19.22 -13.76 18.40
N ASP A 338 -20.45 -13.41 18.77
CA ASP A 338 -21.66 -14.25 18.73
C ASP A 338 -22.22 -14.49 17.31
N GLY A 339 -21.68 -13.81 16.29
CA GLY A 339 -22.10 -13.94 14.90
C GLY A 339 -23.27 -13.04 14.49
N THR A 340 -23.70 -12.12 15.35
CA THR A 340 -24.75 -11.13 15.06
C THR A 340 -24.13 -9.80 14.62
N PHE A 341 -24.73 -9.16 13.62
CA PHE A 341 -24.29 -7.84 13.16
C PHE A 341 -25.10 -6.76 13.89
N PRO A 342 -24.45 -5.70 14.40
CA PRO A 342 -25.17 -4.60 15.03
C PRO A 342 -26.07 -3.90 14.01
N GLU A 343 -27.32 -3.61 14.38
CA GLU A 343 -28.21 -2.80 13.54
C GLU A 343 -27.63 -1.40 13.36
N ALA A 344 -27.75 -0.86 12.14
CA ALA A 344 -27.23 0.44 11.76
C ALA A 344 -28.02 1.58 12.44
N THR A 345 -27.77 1.83 13.73
CA THR A 345 -28.19 3.08 14.35
C THR A 345 -27.31 4.21 13.80
N GLY A 346 -27.96 5.20 13.19
CA GLY A 346 -27.34 6.28 12.43
C GLY A 346 -26.25 7.05 13.19
N GLU A 347 -25.37 7.68 12.40
CA GLU A 347 -24.28 8.59 12.79
C GLU A 347 -23.81 8.45 14.24
N THR A 348 -22.75 7.67 14.46
CA THR A 348 -22.03 7.70 15.73
C THR A 348 -21.53 9.13 15.97
N ARG A 349 -22.23 9.87 16.84
CA ARG A 349 -21.65 11.04 17.51
C ARG A 349 -20.31 10.62 18.09
N PRO A 350 -19.25 11.46 17.98
CA PRO A 350 -17.96 11.14 18.54
C PRO A 350 -18.16 10.79 20.00
N SER A 351 -17.97 9.51 20.33
CA SER A 351 -18.06 9.04 21.69
C SER A 351 -16.89 9.70 22.41
N ARG A 352 -17.19 10.72 23.21
CA ARG A 352 -16.28 11.19 24.24
C ARG A 352 -15.96 9.96 25.08
N THR A 353 -14.76 9.43 24.93
CA THR A 353 -14.29 8.31 25.72
C THR A 353 -14.55 8.66 27.18
N SER A 354 -15.38 7.84 27.81
CA SER A 354 -15.61 7.86 29.24
C SER A 354 -14.25 7.71 29.91
N ALA A 355 -13.74 8.81 30.45
CA ALA A 355 -12.72 8.77 31.48
C ALA A 355 -13.32 7.99 32.65
N ALA A 356 -12.95 6.71 32.78
CA ALA A 356 -13.20 5.99 34.01
C ALA A 356 -12.34 6.65 35.11
N PRO A 357 -12.91 6.94 36.30
CA PRO A 357 -12.23 7.71 37.33
C PRO A 357 -11.21 6.83 38.05
N GLY A 358 -9.97 7.32 38.11
CA GLY A 358 -8.87 6.69 38.83
C GLY A 358 -7.90 7.73 39.37
N LEU A 359 -8.43 8.69 40.15
CA LEU A 359 -7.60 9.54 41.01
C LEU A 359 -7.40 8.80 42.34
N ALA A 360 -6.22 8.22 42.52
CA ALA A 360 -5.59 8.05 43.83
C ALA A 360 -4.10 7.75 43.66
N SER A 361 -3.28 8.69 44.11
CA SER A 361 -1.96 8.50 44.71
C SER A 361 -0.94 7.63 43.96
N LEU A 362 0.14 8.25 43.49
CA LEU A 362 1.45 8.16 44.15
C LEU A 362 2.38 9.19 43.51
N ALA A 363 2.63 10.27 44.25
CA ALA A 363 3.88 11.01 44.14
C ALA A 363 4.98 10.16 44.75
N GLY A 364 6.14 10.10 44.11
CA GLY A 364 7.32 9.45 44.65
C GLY A 364 8.40 9.33 43.60
N ASP A 365 9.47 10.10 43.79
CA ASP A 365 10.76 9.92 43.15
C ASP A 365 11.16 8.44 43.09
N ASP A 366 11.53 7.95 41.91
CA ASP A 366 12.61 6.95 41.86
C ASP A 366 13.34 7.00 40.52
N HIS A 367 14.49 7.68 40.53
CA HIS A 367 15.49 7.66 39.48
C HIS A 367 16.31 6.35 39.51
N THR A 368 15.69 5.17 39.63
CA THR A 368 16.42 3.89 39.55
C THR A 368 15.62 2.69 39.01
N ALA A 369 14.57 2.90 38.20
CA ALA A 369 13.85 1.78 37.58
C ALA A 369 14.55 1.30 36.29
N GLY A 370 15.20 0.14 36.38
CA GLY A 370 16.07 -0.43 35.36
C GLY A 370 15.41 -0.71 33.99
N VAL A 371 16.26 -0.74 32.97
CA VAL A 371 15.97 -1.03 31.54
C VAL A 371 15.03 -2.22 31.33
N SER A 372 14.99 -3.17 32.27
CA SER A 372 14.10 -4.34 32.21
C SER A 372 12.60 -4.00 32.28
N HIS A 373 12.19 -2.96 33.01
CA HIS A 373 10.78 -2.56 33.07
C HIS A 373 10.33 -1.75 31.86
N ALA A 374 11.27 -1.07 31.17
CA ALA A 374 10.97 -0.36 29.93
C ALA A 374 10.62 -1.35 28.81
N LEU A 375 11.27 -2.52 28.77
CA LEU A 375 11.07 -3.57 27.76
C LEU A 375 9.66 -4.19 27.83
N ASP A 376 9.09 -4.35 29.02
CA ASP A 376 7.75 -4.91 29.23
C ASP A 376 6.62 -3.96 28.76
N HIS A 377 6.92 -2.67 28.57
CA HIS A 377 5.99 -1.67 28.08
C HIS A 377 6.22 -1.24 26.62
N VAL A 378 7.16 -1.88 25.91
CA VAL A 378 7.43 -1.58 24.50
C VAL A 378 6.21 -1.94 23.66
N GLY A 379 5.55 -0.91 23.11
CA GLY A 379 4.39 -1.05 22.24
C GLY A 379 3.04 -1.16 22.97
N GLN A 380 2.99 -0.90 24.28
CA GLN A 380 1.74 -0.73 25.05
C GLN A 380 1.80 0.59 25.84
N PRO A 381 1.43 1.73 25.21
CA PRO A 381 1.42 3.00 25.92
C PRO A 381 0.42 2.97 27.07
N SER A 382 0.88 3.25 28.29
CA SER A 382 0.00 3.38 29.45
C SER A 382 -0.79 4.70 29.36
N PRO A 383 -1.94 4.83 30.06
CA PRO A 383 -2.64 6.12 30.17
C PRO A 383 -1.73 7.25 30.68
N ALA A 384 -0.74 6.92 31.52
CA ALA A 384 0.25 7.88 31.98
C ALA A 384 1.19 8.35 30.86
N HIS A 385 1.63 7.45 29.96
CA HIS A 385 2.40 7.81 28.78
C HIS A 385 1.60 8.72 27.84
N ILE A 386 0.32 8.42 27.62
CA ILE A 386 -0.57 9.25 26.80
C ILE A 386 -0.75 10.63 27.42
N ALA A 387 -1.01 10.71 28.73
CA ALA A 387 -1.15 11.98 29.44
C ALA A 387 0.16 12.79 29.49
N TYR A 388 1.31 12.12 29.56
CA TYR A 388 2.62 12.77 29.43
C TYR A 388 2.80 13.35 28.02
N ALA A 389 2.54 12.58 26.97
CA ALA A 389 2.63 13.04 25.59
C ALA A 389 1.67 14.21 25.32
N ALA A 390 0.43 14.14 25.79
CA ALA A 390 -0.55 15.22 25.65
C ALA A 390 -0.06 16.52 26.31
N ARG A 391 0.43 16.45 27.56
CA ARG A 391 0.99 17.63 28.25
C ARG A 391 2.23 18.18 27.55
N LEU A 392 3.08 17.32 27.02
CA LEU A 392 4.25 17.74 26.26
C LEU A 392 3.83 18.52 25.00
N LEU A 393 2.86 17.98 24.24
CA LEU A 393 2.32 18.62 23.04
C LEU A 393 1.59 19.93 23.34
N GLU A 394 0.76 19.97 24.37
CA GLU A 394 0.06 21.18 24.84
C GLU A 394 1.03 22.27 25.32
N GLY A 395 2.19 21.87 25.84
CA GLY A 395 3.25 22.78 26.28
C GLY A 395 4.09 23.37 25.13
N LEU A 396 3.93 22.90 23.89
CA LEU A 396 4.71 23.41 22.76
C LEU A 396 4.18 24.79 22.32
N PRO A 397 5.07 25.78 22.10
CA PRO A 397 4.68 27.08 21.53
C PRO A 397 4.03 26.91 20.15
N ALA A 398 2.96 27.66 19.87
CA ALA A 398 2.24 27.61 18.60
C ALA A 398 3.15 27.88 17.37
N ALA A 399 4.21 28.68 17.54
CA ALA A 399 5.19 28.93 16.49
C ALA A 399 5.99 27.66 16.13
N VAL A 400 6.29 26.80 17.11
CA VAL A 400 7.03 25.54 16.90
C VAL A 400 6.11 24.50 16.28
N THR A 401 4.89 24.34 16.81
CA THR A 401 3.92 23.38 16.25
C THR A 401 3.52 23.77 14.84
N GLY A 402 3.27 25.06 14.57
CA GLY A 402 2.96 25.54 13.22
C GLY A 402 4.11 25.28 12.24
N ALA A 403 5.35 25.64 12.62
CA ALA A 403 6.52 25.41 11.78
C ALA A 403 6.77 23.92 11.51
N ALA A 404 6.52 23.02 12.47
CA ALA A 404 6.76 21.60 12.28
C ALA A 404 5.86 20.95 11.21
N HIS A 405 4.65 21.48 10.95
CA HIS A 405 3.70 20.88 10.01
C HIS A 405 3.84 21.39 8.57
N GLU A 406 4.70 22.38 8.31
CA GLU A 406 4.93 22.90 6.96
C GLU A 406 6.38 22.74 6.50
N PRO A 407 6.66 22.46 5.21
CA PRO A 407 8.01 22.08 4.76
C PRO A 407 9.03 23.22 4.84
N TYR A 408 8.55 24.46 4.80
CA TYR A 408 9.36 25.65 4.95
C TYR A 408 9.79 25.85 6.42
N GLY A 409 8.82 25.95 7.34
CA GLY A 409 9.05 26.04 8.78
C GLY A 409 9.81 24.83 9.35
N ALA A 410 9.53 23.62 8.88
CA ALA A 410 10.13 22.40 9.42
C ALA A 410 11.65 22.38 9.20
N ARG A 411 12.13 22.87 8.04
CA ARG A 411 13.57 23.01 7.77
C ARG A 411 14.20 24.04 8.70
N ALA A 412 13.56 25.20 8.85
CA ALA A 412 14.03 26.26 9.74
C ALA A 412 14.07 25.81 11.20
N LEU A 413 13.09 25.03 11.63
CA LEU A 413 12.99 24.48 12.97
C LEU A 413 14.15 23.51 13.28
N VAL A 414 14.49 22.63 12.33
CA VAL A 414 15.66 21.75 12.47
C VAL A 414 16.96 22.54 12.54
N TYR A 415 17.14 23.54 11.67
CA TYR A 415 18.34 24.38 11.72
C TYR A 415 18.44 25.10 13.06
N ALA A 416 17.34 25.66 13.57
CA ALA A 416 17.29 26.31 14.87
C ALA A 416 17.62 25.37 16.04
N MET A 417 17.25 24.08 15.95
CA MET A 417 17.60 23.07 16.95
C MET A 417 19.09 22.69 16.94
N LEU A 418 19.77 22.84 15.79
CA LEU A 418 21.20 22.56 15.59
C LEU A 418 22.09 23.76 15.87
N LEU A 419 21.52 24.94 16.16
CA LEU A 419 22.32 26.09 16.56
C LEU A 419 22.93 25.86 17.94
N ASP A 420 24.24 26.12 18.03
CA ASP A 420 24.97 26.05 19.29
C ASP A 420 24.46 27.12 20.28
N ARG A 421 24.63 26.84 21.57
CA ARG A 421 24.38 27.78 22.66
C ARG A 421 25.53 28.77 22.83
N ASP A 422 26.76 28.42 22.42
CA ASP A 422 27.89 29.34 22.39
C ASP A 422 27.67 30.42 21.30
N PRO A 423 27.60 31.71 21.67
CA PRO A 423 27.41 32.80 20.72
C PRO A 423 28.47 32.85 19.61
N ALA A 424 29.71 32.45 19.90
CA ALA A 424 30.78 32.48 18.91
C ALA A 424 30.57 31.40 17.82
N MET A 425 30.19 30.19 18.23
CA MET A 425 29.89 29.09 17.32
C MET A 425 28.60 29.34 16.55
N GLN A 426 27.55 29.77 17.25
CA GLN A 426 26.26 30.12 16.65
C GLN A 426 26.42 31.16 15.54
N LYS A 427 27.27 32.19 15.74
CA LYS A 427 27.55 33.19 14.71
C LYS A 427 28.18 32.58 13.46
N LYS A 428 29.16 31.68 13.61
CA LYS A 428 29.78 30.96 12.47
C LYS A 428 28.77 30.10 11.72
N GLN A 429 27.91 29.38 12.46
CA GLN A 429 26.83 28.57 11.89
C GLN A 429 25.85 29.43 11.08
N LEU A 430 25.40 30.56 11.64
CA LEU A 430 24.50 31.48 10.95
C LEU A 430 25.12 32.13 9.71
N GLU A 431 26.41 32.50 9.75
CA GLU A 431 27.13 33.04 8.59
C GLU A 431 27.28 32.03 7.45
N ARG A 432 27.40 30.73 7.76
CA ARG A 432 27.39 29.66 6.76
C ARG A 432 25.98 29.44 6.23
N LEU A 433 24.99 29.35 7.13
CA LEU A 433 23.60 29.11 6.77
C LEU A 433 23.04 30.22 5.89
N SER A 434 23.40 31.49 6.12
CA SER A 434 22.96 32.62 5.30
C SER A 434 23.45 32.56 3.85
N ARG A 435 24.51 31.81 3.56
CA ARG A 435 25.07 31.64 2.19
C ARG A 435 24.50 30.43 1.47
N GLU A 436 24.10 29.40 2.21
CA GLU A 436 23.75 28.09 1.65
C GLU A 436 22.26 27.74 1.76
N ALA A 437 21.53 28.31 2.72
CA ALA A 437 20.10 28.10 2.88
C ALA A 437 19.28 28.99 1.94
N ASP A 438 18.05 28.55 1.65
CA ASP A 438 17.07 29.39 0.98
C ASP A 438 16.82 30.66 1.84
N PRO A 439 16.82 31.88 1.28
CA PRO A 439 16.76 33.12 2.05
C PRO A 439 15.60 33.17 3.05
N GLY A 440 14.41 32.74 2.62
CA GLY A 440 13.27 32.67 3.53
C GLY A 440 13.47 31.68 4.68
N VAL A 441 14.03 30.49 4.41
CA VAL A 441 14.24 29.50 5.48
C VAL A 441 15.25 30.02 6.50
N PHE A 442 16.25 30.79 6.06
CA PHE A 442 17.18 31.46 6.96
C PHE A 442 16.50 32.52 7.85
N GLU A 443 15.68 33.39 7.27
CA GLU A 443 14.89 34.38 8.03
C GLU A 443 13.98 33.71 9.07
N GLU A 444 13.31 32.64 8.67
CA GLU A 444 12.45 31.85 9.55
C GLU A 444 13.26 31.13 10.64
N THR A 445 14.48 30.68 10.33
CA THR A 445 15.39 30.09 11.33
C THR A 445 15.74 31.11 12.41
N LEU A 446 16.04 32.35 12.02
CA LEU A 446 16.32 33.44 12.97
C LEU A 446 15.10 33.76 13.84
N ARG A 447 13.89 33.72 13.26
CA ARG A 447 12.63 33.93 13.98
C ARG A 447 12.36 32.84 15.01
N LEU A 448 12.65 31.57 14.67
CA LEU A 448 12.39 30.41 15.53
C LEU A 448 13.51 30.16 16.56
N ALA A 449 14.75 30.51 16.26
CA ALA A 449 15.92 30.29 17.14
C ALA A 449 15.69 30.68 18.62
N PRO A 450 15.18 31.89 18.96
CA PRO A 450 14.96 32.25 20.37
C PRO A 450 13.86 31.41 21.04
N VAL A 451 12.84 30.98 20.28
CA VAL A 451 11.75 30.14 20.79
C VAL A 451 12.25 28.71 21.02
N VAL A 452 13.02 28.18 20.08
CA VAL A 452 13.62 26.83 20.15
C VAL A 452 14.66 26.73 21.27
N ALA A 453 15.42 27.80 21.52
CA ALA A 453 16.38 27.86 22.61
C ALA A 453 15.71 27.68 23.99
N GLN A 454 14.45 28.10 24.14
CA GLN A 454 13.67 27.97 25.37
C GLN A 454 12.97 26.62 25.51
N LEU A 455 12.96 25.78 24.46
CA LEU A 455 12.38 24.45 24.56
C LEU A 455 13.17 23.58 25.54
N GLU A 456 12.44 22.90 26.41
CA GLU A 456 13.02 21.87 27.27
C GLU A 456 13.74 20.81 26.43
N THR A 457 14.90 20.35 26.88
CA THR A 457 15.72 19.38 26.13
C THR A 457 14.93 18.12 25.73
N ARG A 458 14.02 17.66 26.61
CA ARG A 458 13.13 16.51 26.37
C ARG A 458 12.10 16.71 25.26
N ALA A 459 11.78 17.95 24.88
CA ALA A 459 10.82 18.26 23.83
C ALA A 459 11.44 18.30 22.42
N ARG A 460 12.78 18.39 22.32
CA ARG A 460 13.47 18.61 21.03
C ARG A 460 13.34 17.44 20.07
N LEU A 461 13.55 16.20 20.53
CA LEU A 461 13.38 15.01 19.68
C LEU A 461 11.92 14.79 19.25
N PRO A 462 10.91 14.89 20.15
CA PRO A 462 9.51 14.87 19.75
C PRO A 462 9.16 15.92 18.69
N VAL A 463 9.67 17.15 18.83
CA VAL A 463 9.45 18.21 17.83
C VAL A 463 10.07 17.85 16.48
N ALA A 464 11.26 17.25 16.47
CA ALA A 464 11.89 16.76 15.24
C ALA A 464 11.09 15.64 14.57
N GLU A 465 10.50 14.72 15.36
CA GLU A 465 9.63 13.67 14.85
C GLU A 465 8.34 14.23 14.25
N ILE A 466 7.72 15.24 14.88
CA ILE A 466 6.54 15.94 14.34
C ILE A 466 6.88 16.64 13.02
N ALA A 467 8.12 17.10 12.85
CA ALA A 467 8.58 17.75 11.62
C ALA A 467 8.85 16.76 10.45
N LEU A 468 9.01 15.46 10.72
CA LEU A 468 9.38 14.47 9.70
C LEU A 468 8.39 14.40 8.52
N PRO A 469 7.05 14.35 8.70
CA PRO A 469 6.11 14.31 7.59
C PRO A 469 6.24 15.52 6.66
N ALA A 470 6.39 16.72 7.23
CA ALA A 470 6.60 17.94 6.45
C ALA A 470 7.94 17.90 5.69
N LEU A 471 9.02 17.42 6.32
CA LEU A 471 10.33 17.26 5.68
C LEU A 471 10.33 16.19 4.58
N ARG A 472 9.49 15.15 4.68
CA ARG A 472 9.35 14.14 3.61
C ARG A 472 8.75 14.73 2.33
N SER A 473 7.96 15.80 2.43
CA SER A 473 7.35 16.44 1.25
C SER A 473 8.31 17.33 0.43
N LEU A 474 9.57 17.46 0.85
CA LEU A 474 10.56 18.26 0.13
C LEU A 474 10.82 17.72 -1.27
N THR A 475 11.10 18.59 -2.24
CA THR A 475 11.62 18.15 -3.54
C THR A 475 13.03 17.59 -3.41
N ALA A 476 13.50 16.79 -4.37
CA ALA A 476 14.85 16.22 -4.35
C ALA A 476 15.94 17.30 -4.18
N ASP A 477 15.78 18.44 -4.85
CA ASP A 477 16.70 19.58 -4.73
C ASP A 477 16.64 20.24 -3.34
N GLN A 478 15.43 20.41 -2.79
CA GLN A 478 15.24 20.97 -1.46
C GLN A 478 15.82 20.05 -0.38
N TYR A 479 15.61 18.74 -0.51
CA TYR A 479 16.19 17.73 0.37
C TYR A 479 17.72 17.72 0.29
N GLY A 480 18.29 17.76 -0.92
CA GLY A 480 19.75 17.83 -1.11
C GLY A 480 20.37 19.04 -0.42
N ARG A 481 19.76 20.22 -0.56
CA ARG A 481 20.17 21.44 0.16
C ARG A 481 20.02 21.29 1.67
N PHE A 482 18.87 20.79 2.13
CA PHE A 482 18.60 20.56 3.55
C PHE A 482 19.62 19.63 4.20
N LYS A 483 19.90 18.48 3.57
CA LYS A 483 20.90 17.52 4.04
C LYS A 483 22.30 18.15 4.14
N LYS A 484 22.69 18.93 3.13
CA LYS A 484 23.98 19.65 3.14
C LYS A 484 24.05 20.62 4.32
N ASN A 485 23.01 21.43 4.53
CA ASN A 485 22.96 22.42 5.60
C ASN A 485 22.96 21.78 6.99
N VAL A 486 22.23 20.68 7.18
CA VAL A 486 22.28 19.89 8.43
C VAL A 486 23.71 19.40 8.70
N GLY A 487 24.40 18.86 7.69
CA GLY A 487 25.80 18.46 7.82
C GLY A 487 26.70 19.63 8.21
N VAL A 488 26.56 20.78 7.55
CA VAL A 488 27.35 21.99 7.83
C VAL A 488 27.14 22.52 9.25
N LEU A 489 25.92 22.44 9.78
CA LEU A 489 25.61 22.89 11.14
C LEU A 489 26.20 21.95 12.20
N VAL A 490 26.07 20.63 11.99
CA VAL A 490 26.61 19.60 12.90
C VAL A 490 28.13 19.53 12.88
N GLU A 491 28.77 19.78 11.74
CA GLU A 491 30.24 19.73 11.60
C GLU A 491 30.91 21.09 11.88
N ALA A 492 30.17 22.10 12.36
CA ALA A 492 30.67 23.47 12.50
C ALA A 492 31.72 23.63 13.60
N ASP A 493 31.63 22.83 14.65
CA ASP A 493 32.45 22.89 15.86
C ASP A 493 33.57 21.83 15.90
N GLU A 494 33.66 20.98 14.86
CA GLU A 494 34.56 19.82 14.78
C GLU A 494 34.34 18.76 15.88
N SER A 495 33.23 18.83 16.63
CA SER A 495 32.85 17.89 17.70
C SER A 495 31.37 17.55 17.68
N ILE A 496 31.02 16.39 17.12
CA ILE A 496 29.61 15.98 17.04
C ILE A 496 29.07 15.59 18.43
N ASP A 497 28.11 16.34 18.95
CA ASP A 497 27.40 16.00 20.19
C ASP A 497 26.44 14.81 19.98
N THR A 498 26.11 14.11 21.06
CA THR A 498 25.17 12.97 21.05
C THR A 498 23.80 13.40 20.56
N PHE A 499 23.32 14.60 20.91
CA PHE A 499 22.04 15.12 20.42
C PHE A 499 22.09 15.39 18.92
N GLU A 500 23.14 16.05 18.43
CA GLU A 500 23.32 16.38 17.01
C GLU A 500 23.43 15.12 16.15
N TRP A 501 24.22 14.14 16.60
CA TRP A 501 24.34 12.85 15.96
C TRP A 501 22.99 12.12 15.90
N SER A 502 22.25 12.11 17.02
CA SER A 502 20.94 11.45 17.11
C SER A 502 19.93 12.13 16.21
N LEU A 503 19.84 13.45 16.24
CA LEU A 503 18.93 14.24 15.41
C LEU A 503 19.26 14.07 13.93
N GLN A 504 20.53 14.17 13.55
CA GLN A 504 20.98 13.93 12.18
C GLN A 504 20.63 12.52 11.73
N ARG A 505 20.86 11.50 12.57
CA ARG A 505 20.56 10.11 12.22
C ARG A 505 19.07 9.86 12.08
N ILE A 506 18.25 10.29 13.03
CA ILE A 506 16.79 10.12 12.97
C ILE A 506 16.24 10.79 11.70
N LEU A 507 16.62 12.05 11.45
CA LEU A 507 16.11 12.80 10.30
C LEU A 507 16.62 12.24 8.97
N LEU A 508 17.93 12.06 8.82
CA LEU A 508 18.49 11.66 7.52
C LEU A 508 18.19 10.20 7.19
N HIS A 509 18.18 9.29 8.16
CA HIS A 509 17.82 7.90 7.91
C HIS A 509 16.42 7.78 7.32
N ASP A 510 15.46 8.47 7.92
CA ASP A 510 14.06 8.46 7.46
C ASP A 510 13.88 9.16 6.12
N LEU A 511 14.53 10.31 5.92
CA LEU A 511 14.39 11.08 4.68
C LEU A 511 15.15 10.45 3.51
N GLU A 512 16.29 9.79 3.73
CA GLU A 512 17.03 9.07 2.68
C GLU A 512 16.23 7.89 2.12
N ALA A 513 15.50 7.19 3.00
CA ALA A 513 14.60 6.12 2.61
C ALA A 513 13.45 6.65 1.72
N HIS A 514 12.92 7.82 2.04
CA HIS A 514 11.82 8.44 1.29
C HIS A 514 12.25 8.95 -0.09
N HIS A 515 13.37 9.68 -0.19
CA HIS A 515 13.83 10.28 -1.45
C HIS A 515 14.61 9.30 -2.36
N GLY A 516 14.56 8.00 -2.08
CA GLY A 516 15.09 6.95 -2.97
C GLY A 516 16.62 6.90 -3.05
N HIS A 517 17.33 7.56 -2.13
CA HIS A 517 18.80 7.50 -2.03
C HIS A 517 19.29 6.36 -1.14
N ALA A 518 18.41 5.77 -0.33
CA ALA A 518 18.72 4.55 0.40
C ALA A 518 18.88 3.38 -0.59
N LYS A 519 20.12 3.05 -0.95
CA LYS A 519 20.41 1.72 -1.50
C LYS A 519 19.92 0.71 -0.46
N PRO A 520 19.14 -0.32 -0.85
CA PRO A 520 18.73 -1.36 0.09
C PRO A 520 20.00 -1.86 0.79
N PRO A 521 20.05 -1.87 2.13
CA PRO A 521 21.24 -2.26 2.84
C PRO A 521 21.63 -3.65 2.34
N ARG A 522 22.86 -3.79 1.85
CA ARG A 522 23.36 -5.10 1.46
C ARG A 522 23.33 -5.96 2.71
N VAL A 523 22.47 -6.97 2.72
CA VAL A 523 22.37 -7.92 3.83
C VAL A 523 23.71 -8.65 3.92
N ARG A 524 24.56 -8.15 4.82
CA ARG A 524 25.91 -8.66 5.05
C ARG A 524 25.88 -9.89 5.96
N HIS A 525 24.81 -10.02 6.75
CA HIS A 525 24.60 -11.06 7.75
C HIS A 525 23.16 -11.59 7.60
N GLY A 526 23.01 -12.85 7.18
CA GLY A 526 21.71 -13.50 6.96
C GLY A 526 21.11 -14.17 8.21
N SER A 527 21.80 -14.11 9.34
CA SER A 527 21.43 -14.76 10.60
C SER A 527 21.84 -13.91 11.78
N VAL A 528 21.02 -13.84 12.83
CA VAL A 528 21.38 -13.13 14.07
C VAL A 528 22.63 -13.71 14.72
N ASP A 529 22.87 -15.02 14.56
CA ASP A 529 24.07 -15.67 15.07
C ASP A 529 25.37 -15.08 14.50
N SER A 530 25.36 -14.60 13.26
CA SER A 530 26.55 -14.01 12.63
C SER A 530 26.81 -12.56 13.04
N VAL A 531 25.96 -11.99 13.90
CA VAL A 531 26.16 -10.69 14.57
C VAL A 531 25.94 -10.79 16.08
N ARG A 532 26.09 -11.99 16.64
CA ARG A 532 25.78 -12.27 18.06
C ARG A 532 26.53 -11.36 19.02
N GLU A 533 27.84 -11.13 18.80
CA GLU A 533 28.64 -10.28 19.68
C GLU A 533 28.22 -8.81 19.61
N GLN A 534 27.95 -8.30 18.41
CA GLN A 534 27.49 -6.92 18.23
C GLN A 534 26.08 -6.73 18.79
N ALA A 535 25.20 -7.71 18.61
CA ALA A 535 23.85 -7.70 19.18
C ALA A 535 23.90 -7.79 20.71
N ALA A 536 24.79 -8.61 21.27
CA ALA A 536 24.99 -8.69 22.71
C ALA A 536 25.50 -7.36 23.29
N LEU A 537 26.42 -6.68 22.60
CA LEU A 537 26.92 -5.36 22.99
C LEU A 537 25.85 -4.27 22.92
N LEU A 538 24.94 -4.34 21.94
CA LEU A 538 23.84 -3.38 21.77
C LEU A 538 22.71 -3.57 22.79
N LEU A 539 22.56 -4.80 23.30
CA LEU A 539 21.54 -5.19 24.26
C LEU A 539 22.05 -5.22 25.71
N SER A 540 23.37 -5.13 25.91
CA SER A 540 24.02 -4.90 27.21
C SER A 540 24.05 -3.42 27.55
#